data_AF-M5FLY3-F1
#
_entry.id   AF-M5FLY3-F1
#
_cell.length_a   1.000
_cell.length_b   1.000
_cell.length_c   1.000
_cell.angle_alpha   90.00
_cell.angle_beta   90.00
_cell.angle_gamma   90.00
#
_symmetry.space_group_name_H-M   'P 1'
#
loop_
_entity.id
_entity.type
_entity.pdbx_description
1 polymer ?
#
loop_
_entity_poly.entity_id
_entity_poly.type
_entity_poly.pdbx_seq_one_letter_code
_entity_poly.pdbx_strand_id
1 'polypeptide(L)' 'MDDDKQKMREKTALARSLAAETGITLDQASDLITMIGTDRNSLLREARILSKRSGQPLS' A
#
# COMPACT_ATOMS: atom_id res chain seq x y z
N MET A 1 6.76 -18.08 -18.11
CA MET A 1 7.17 -17.57 -16.79
C MET A 1 7.08 -16.06 -16.87
N ASP A 2 5.87 -15.55 -17.14
CA ASP A 2 5.64 -14.17 -17.59
C ASP A 2 4.57 -13.49 -16.71
N ASP A 3 3.63 -14.29 -16.20
CA ASP A 3 2.61 -13.89 -15.22
C ASP A 3 3.20 -13.32 -13.91
N ASP A 4 4.27 -13.91 -13.38
CA ASP A 4 4.89 -13.45 -12.13
C ASP A 4 5.51 -12.06 -12.26
N LYS A 5 6.10 -11.78 -13.43
CA LYS A 5 6.74 -10.50 -13.71
C LYS A 5 5.70 -9.40 -13.92
N GLN A 6 4.57 -9.74 -14.53
CA GLN A 6 3.44 -8.83 -14.70
C GLN A 6 2.79 -8.50 -13.36
N LYS A 7 2.48 -9.52 -12.54
CA LYS A 7 1.97 -9.34 -11.19
C LYS A 7 2.87 -8.47 -10.31
N MET A 8 4.19 -8.64 -10.42
CA MET A 8 5.14 -7.85 -9.63
C MET A 8 5.15 -6.37 -10.04
N ARG A 9 5.02 -6.09 -11.35
CA ARG A 9 4.88 -4.71 -11.86
C ARG A 9 3.58 -4.07 -11.42
N GLU A 10 2.48 -4.81 -11.48
CA GLU A 10 1.15 -4.35 -11.05
C GLU A 10 1.12 -4.03 -9.54
N LYS A 11 1.69 -4.92 -8.71
CA LYS A 11 1.84 -4.66 -7.26
C LYS A 11 2.69 -3.43 -6.97
N THR A 12 3.79 -3.24 -7.71
CA THR A 12 4.67 -2.07 -7.52
C THR A 12 3.97 -0.76 -7.90
N ALA A 13 3.20 -0.76 -9.00
CA ALA A 13 2.42 0.40 -9.40
C ALA A 13 1.34 0.74 -8.37
N LEU A 14 0.63 -0.28 -7.88
CA LEU A 14 -0.39 -0.12 -6.84
C LEU A 14 0.20 0.41 -5.53
N ALA A 15 1.36 -0.10 -5.10
CA ALA A 15 2.06 0.36 -3.91
C ALA A 15 2.44 1.85 -4.03
N ARG A 16 2.93 2.27 -5.19
CA ARG A 16 3.28 3.67 -5.45
C ARG A 16 2.06 4.59 -5.39
N SER A 17 0.94 4.19 -6.01
CA SER A 17 -0.30 4.96 -5.96
C SER A 17 -0.82 5.11 -4.52
N LEU A 18 -0.81 4.03 -3.74
CA LEU A 18 -1.22 4.06 -2.33
C LEU A 18 -0.34 4.98 -1.48
N ALA A 19 0.98 4.89 -1.64
CA ALA A 19 1.92 5.75 -0.94
C ALA A 19 1.68 7.23 -1.27
N ALA A 20 1.51 7.57 -2.56
CA ALA A 20 1.26 8.93 -3.00
C ALA A 20 -0.10 9.49 -2.51
N GLU A 21 -1.15 8.66 -2.52
CA GLU A 21 -2.52 9.08 -2.14
C GLU A 21 -2.73 9.18 -0.63
N THR A 22 -1.96 8.45 0.17
CA THR A 22 -2.19 8.35 1.63
C THR A 22 -1.04 8.88 2.48
N GLY A 23 0.12 9.14 1.86
CA GLY A 23 1.31 9.64 2.54
C GLY A 23 2.09 8.57 3.32
N ILE A 24 1.74 7.29 3.19
CA ILE A 24 2.50 6.18 3.78
C ILE A 24 3.73 5.84 2.92
N THR A 25 4.68 5.11 3.48
CA THR A 25 5.87 4.66 2.75
C THR A 25 5.54 3.54 1.75
N LEU A 26 6.39 3.37 0.74
CA LEU A 26 6.24 2.32 -0.26
C LEU A 26 6.30 0.90 0.34
N ASP A 27 7.10 0.74 1.39
CA ASP A 27 7.25 -0.49 2.16
C ASP A 27 5.93 -0.85 2.85
N GLN A 28 5.37 0.11 3.60
CA GLN A 28 4.04 -0.03 4.21
C GLN A 28 2.93 -0.33 3.19
N ALA A 29 2.96 0.31 2.02
CA ALA A 29 2.01 0.03 0.96
C ALA A 29 2.16 -1.39 0.38
N SER A 30 3.40 -1.89 0.27
CA SER A 30 3.69 -3.24 -0.22
C SER A 30 3.27 -4.31 0.79
N ASP A 31 3.45 -4.05 2.08
CA ASP A 31 2.96 -4.90 3.17
C ASP A 31 1.43 -4.98 3.17
N LEU A 32 0.75 -3.85 3.01
CA LEU A 32 -0.71 -3.82 2.90
C LEU A 32 -1.20 -4.65 1.70
N ILE A 33 -0.54 -4.53 0.54
CA ILE A 33 -0.87 -5.33 -0.66
C ILE A 33 -0.64 -6.82 -0.42
N THR A 34 0.38 -7.16 0.37
CA THR A 34 0.70 -8.56 0.67
C THR A 34 -0.30 -9.16 1.68
N MET A 35 -0.73 -8.38 2.67
CA MET A 35 -1.69 -8.82 3.68
C MET A 35 -3.15 -8.84 3.19
N ILE A 36 -3.56 -7.84 2.40
CA ILE A 36 -4.97 -7.61 2.02
C ILE A 36 -5.25 -8.09 0.59
N GLY A 37 -4.21 -8.20 -0.24
CA GLY A 37 -4.34 -8.44 -1.68
C GLY A 37 -4.35 -7.14 -2.47
N THR A 38 -4.94 -7.15 -3.67
CA THR A 38 -4.92 -6.00 -4.59
C THR A 38 -6.22 -5.19 -4.59
N ASP A 39 -7.12 -5.42 -3.63
CA ASP A 39 -8.38 -4.66 -3.53
C ASP A 39 -8.12 -3.22 -3.09
N ARG A 40 -8.31 -2.29 -4.02
CA ARG A 40 -7.95 -0.88 -3.82
C ARG A 40 -8.73 -0.22 -2.68
N ASN A 41 -9.99 -0.59 -2.46
CA ASN A 41 -10.83 0.06 -1.46
C ASN A 41 -10.40 -0.34 -0.05
N SER A 42 -10.10 -1.62 0.15
CA SER A 42 -9.56 -2.15 1.39
C SER A 42 -8.16 -1.58 1.67
N LEU A 43 -7.30 -1.52 0.66
CA LEU A 43 -5.96 -0.95 0.77
C LEU A 43 -5.99 0.54 1.15
N LEU A 44 -6.85 1.35 0.52
CA LEU A 44 -6.96 2.78 0.84
C LEU A 44 -7.47 3.01 2.26
N ARG A 45 -8.40 2.19 2.73
CA ARG A 45 -8.91 2.28 4.10
C ARG A 45 -7.79 2.05 5.11
N GLU A 46 -7.08 0.94 4.97
CA GLU A 46 -6.00 0.59 5.89
C GLU A 46 -4.82 1.56 5.77
N ALA A 47 -4.44 1.97 4.55
CA ALA A 47 -3.40 2.97 4.32
C ALA A 47 -3.72 4.33 4.97
N ARG A 48 -4.99 4.77 4.93
CA ARG A 48 -5.43 5.98 5.63
C ARG A 48 -5.39 5.83 7.15
N ILE A 49 -5.77 4.66 7.67
CA ILE A 49 -5.68 4.38 9.12
C ILE A 49 -4.21 4.37 9.55
N LEU A 50 -3.35 3.74 8.76
CA LEU A 50 -1.91 3.66 9.01
C LEU A 50 -1.26 5.05 8.97
N SER A 51 -1.61 5.88 7.98
CA SER A 51 -1.16 7.27 7.86
C SER A 51 -1.56 8.10 9.09
N LYS A 52 -2.82 7.99 9.52
CA LYS A 52 -3.31 8.67 10.74
C LYS A 52 -2.60 8.21 12.02
N ARG A 53 -2.26 6.93 12.12
CA ARG A 53 -1.47 6.38 13.25
C ARG A 53 -0.01 6.81 13.20
N SER A 54 0.57 6.91 12.00
CA SER A 54 1.96 7.33 11.79
C SER A 54 2.15 8.83 12.00
N GLY A 55 1.07 9.61 11.84
CA GLY A 55 1.02 11.06 12.09
C GLY A 55 0.64 11.46 13.52
N GLN A 56 0.45 10.52 14.44
CA GLN A 56 0.34 10.85 15.86
C GLN A 56 1.75 10.78 16.45
N PRO A 57 2.39 11.92 16.79
CA PRO A 57 3.50 11.84 17.74
C PRO A 57 2.94 11.21 19.00
N LEU A 58 3.64 10.21 19.53
CA LEU A 58 3.51 9.83 20.93
C LEU A 58 3.97 11.02 21.77
N SER A 59 3.11 12.02 21.97
CA SER A 59 3.09 13.02 23.05
C SER A 59 2.01 14.07 22.78
#